data_AF-A0A0H5REF0-F1
#
_entry.id   AF-A0A0H5REF0-F1
#
_cell.length_a   1.000
_cell.length_b   1.000
_cell.length_c   1.000
_cell.angle_alpha   90.00
_cell.angle_beta   90.00
_cell.angle_gamma   90.00
#
_symmetry.space_group_name_H-M   'P 1'
#
loop_
_entity.id
_entity.type
_entity.pdbx_description
1 polymer ?
#
loop_
_entity_poly.entity_id
_entity_poly.type
_entity_poly.pdbx_seq_one_letter_code
_entity_poly.pdbx_strand_id
1 'polypeptide(L)'
;QAHRLYVLSTEYDDDPVIRKSNRARETSISLAEHRMIPVEYVNRNQIDVMSGQRPSNGIVLDADPIDLEIVDSLPILDIQKGNIAPIWVALDQIVDPQNLGAILRSCSFFGITGVVICGRNSAPLSPTVAKASCGALEFIN
;
A
#
# COMPACT_ATOMS: atom_id res chain seq x y z
N GLN A 1 10.81 3.25 -4.32
CA GLN A 1 11.13 4.63 -3.88
C GLN A 1 9.92 5.54 -4.11
N ALA A 2 9.75 6.63 -3.35
CA ALA A 2 8.68 7.61 -3.58
C ALA A 2 9.19 8.79 -4.43
N HIS A 3 8.39 9.22 -5.41
CA HIS A 3 8.78 10.23 -6.40
C HIS A 3 8.05 11.56 -6.24
N ARG A 4 6.72 11.54 -6.05
CA ARG A 4 5.88 12.74 -5.94
C ARG A 4 4.57 12.44 -5.23
N LEU A 5 4.11 13.38 -4.39
CA LEU A 5 2.78 13.36 -3.79
C LEU A 5 1.86 14.33 -4.52
N TYR A 6 0.77 13.82 -5.11
CA TYR A 6 -0.29 14.63 -5.71
C TYR A 6 -1.42 14.82 -4.70
N VAL A 7 -1.91 16.05 -4.58
CA VAL A 7 -2.93 16.45 -3.60
C VAL A 7 -4.07 17.16 -4.33
N LEU A 8 -5.31 16.78 -4.04
CA LEU A 8 -6.48 17.45 -4.58
C LEU A 8 -6.53 18.91 -4.11
N SER A 9 -6.47 19.83 -5.07
CA SER A 9 -6.60 21.27 -4.83
C SER A 9 -8.00 21.61 -4.36
N THR A 10 -8.07 22.41 -3.29
CA THR A 10 -9.33 22.96 -2.75
C THR A 10 -9.80 24.21 -3.49
N GLU A 11 -8.98 24.76 -4.40
CA GLU A 11 -9.29 25.99 -5.13
C GLU A 11 -10.26 25.78 -6.30
N TYR A 12 -10.46 24.53 -6.71
CA TYR A 12 -11.25 24.16 -7.90
C TYR A 12 -12.45 23.25 -7.59
N ASP A 13 -12.73 22.99 -6.31
CA ASP A 13 -13.71 21.97 -5.91
C ASP A 13 -14.55 22.46 -4.72
N ASP A 14 -15.83 22.76 -4.99
CA ASP A 14 -16.84 23.21 -4.01
C ASP A 14 -17.29 22.07 -3.06
N ASP A 15 -16.70 20.88 -3.16
CA ASP A 15 -17.06 19.69 -2.40
C ASP A 15 -16.80 19.86 -0.88
N PRO A 16 -17.85 19.96 -0.05
CA PRO A 16 -17.73 20.20 1.39
C PRO A 16 -17.04 19.05 2.14
N VAL A 17 -16.89 17.88 1.52
CA VAL A 17 -16.14 16.75 2.09
C VAL A 17 -14.64 17.04 2.18
N ILE A 18 -14.08 17.82 1.24
CA ILE A 18 -12.66 18.19 1.22
C ILE A 18 -12.35 19.25 2.30
N ARG A 19 -13.33 20.10 2.62
CA ARG A 19 -13.20 21.17 3.63
C ARG A 19 -13.05 20.66 5.07
N LYS A 20 -13.42 19.41 5.36
CA LYS A 20 -13.09 18.80 6.65
C LYS A 20 -11.62 18.42 6.62
N SER A 21 -10.82 19.13 7.44
CA SER A 21 -9.46 18.75 7.82
C SER A 21 -9.39 17.23 8.01
N ASN A 22 -8.81 16.56 7.02
CA ASN A 22 -8.51 15.16 7.11
C ASN A 22 -7.09 15.10 7.66
N ARG A 23 -6.97 14.92 8.97
CA ARG A 23 -5.68 14.81 9.67
C ARG A 23 -4.69 13.89 8.94
N ALA A 24 -5.18 12.82 8.30
CA ALA A 24 -4.34 11.91 7.53
C ALA A 24 -3.72 12.57 6.29
N ARG A 25 -4.47 13.42 5.58
CA ARG A 25 -3.99 14.20 4.44
C ARG A 25 -2.93 15.20 4.88
N GLU A 26 -3.21 15.99 5.92
CA GLU A 26 -2.24 16.98 6.46
C GLU A 26 -0.95 16.29 6.89
N THR A 27 -1.06 15.18 7.62
CA THR A 27 0.10 14.38 8.04
C THR A 27 0.89 13.85 6.84
N SER A 28 0.20 13.43 5.76
CA SER A 28 0.87 12.92 4.55
C SER A 28 1.64 14.02 3.81
N ILE A 29 1.08 15.23 3.74
CA ILE A 29 1.74 16.40 3.13
C ILE A 29 2.98 16.77 3.95
N SER A 30 2.84 16.92 5.28
CA SER A 30 3.97 17.26 6.15
C SER A 30 5.08 16.20 6.09
N LEU A 31 4.73 14.92 5.97
CA LEU A 31 5.70 13.84 5.81
C LEU A 31 6.42 13.91 4.47
N ALA A 32 5.71 14.19 3.37
CA ALA A 32 6.32 14.36 2.05
C ALA A 32 7.31 15.52 2.03
N GLU A 33 6.93 16.68 2.57
CA GLU A 33 7.80 17.86 2.70
C GLU A 33 9.05 17.54 3.54
N HIS A 34 8.89 16.91 4.70
CA HIS A 34 10.01 16.51 5.55
C HIS A 34 10.96 15.51 4.86
N ARG A 35 10.45 14.68 3.96
CA ARG A 35 11.25 13.73 3.16
C ARG A 35 11.72 14.31 1.83
N MET A 36 11.51 15.61 1.58
CA MET A 36 11.85 16.28 0.33
C MET A 36 11.21 15.62 -0.91
N ILE A 37 10.03 15.02 -0.73
CA ILE A 37 9.21 14.50 -1.83
C ILE A 37 8.39 15.68 -2.36
N PRO A 38 8.48 16.04 -3.66
CA PRO A 38 7.69 17.10 -4.25
C PRO A 38 6.19 16.90 -4.00
N VAL A 39 5.50 17.97 -3.62
CA VAL A 39 4.05 18.01 -3.44
C VAL A 39 3.43 18.85 -4.55
N GLU A 40 2.50 18.28 -5.32
CA GLU A 40 1.82 18.94 -6.43
C GLU A 40 0.31 18.97 -6.19
N TYR A 41 -0.28 20.16 -6.28
CA TYR A 41 -1.73 20.33 -6.16
C TYR A 41 -2.39 20.23 -7.53
N VAL A 42 -3.35 19.31 -7.66
CA VAL A 42 -3.99 18.94 -8.93
C VAL A 42 -5.51 18.97 -8.81
N ASN A 43 -6.21 19.01 -9.95
CA ASN A 43 -7.68 18.96 -9.95
C ASN A 43 -8.21 17.51 -9.81
N ARG A 44 -9.53 17.38 -9.58
CA ARG A 44 -10.18 16.07 -9.37
C ARG A 44 -10.01 15.12 -10.54
N ASN A 45 -10.15 15.60 -11.78
CA ASN A 45 -9.99 14.76 -12.96
C ASN A 45 -8.58 14.13 -13.02
N GLN A 46 -7.53 14.88 -12.68
CA GLN A 46 -6.17 14.36 -12.64
C GLN A 46 -6.01 13.27 -11.56
N ILE A 47 -6.53 13.50 -10.36
CA ILE A 47 -6.53 12.51 -9.27
C ILE A 47 -7.26 11.22 -9.66
N ASP A 48 -8.45 11.35 -10.27
CA ASP A 48 -9.28 10.21 -10.67
C ASP A 48 -8.62 9.41 -11.79
N VAL A 49 -7.95 10.08 -12.74
CA VAL A 49 -7.15 9.40 -13.77
C VAL A 49 -5.98 8.65 -13.15
N MET A 50 -5.22 9.28 -12.25
CA MET A 50 -4.07 8.66 -11.57
C MET A 50 -4.48 7.48 -10.67
N SER A 51 -5.66 7.53 -10.04
CA SER A 51 -6.17 6.43 -9.20
C SER A 51 -6.82 5.29 -9.99
N GLY A 52 -6.97 5.45 -11.32
CA GLY A 52 -7.72 4.52 -12.16
C GLY A 52 -9.20 4.50 -11.82
N GLN A 53 -9.80 5.67 -11.57
CA GLN A 53 -11.19 5.89 -11.19
C GLN A 53 -11.57 5.23 -9.85
N ARG A 54 -10.58 5.00 -8.99
CA ARG A 54 -10.79 4.44 -7.64
C ARG A 54 -10.78 5.54 -6.59
N PRO A 55 -11.49 5.38 -5.47
CA PRO A 55 -11.43 6.35 -4.38
C PRO A 55 -10.00 6.56 -3.92
N SER A 56 -9.48 7.79 -4.00
CA SER A 56 -8.11 8.16 -3.60
C SER A 56 -8.04 8.86 -2.24
N ASN A 57 -9.19 9.33 -1.72
CA ASN A 57 -9.27 10.23 -0.56
C ASN A 57 -8.51 11.57 -0.78
N GLY A 58 -8.36 11.98 -2.05
CA GLY A 58 -7.79 13.27 -2.42
C GLY A 58 -6.27 13.36 -2.38
N ILE A 59 -5.56 12.23 -2.25
CA ILE A 59 -4.10 12.15 -2.36
C ILE A 59 -3.68 10.93 -3.18
N VAL A 60 -2.59 11.05 -3.93
CA VAL A 60 -1.97 9.95 -4.67
C VAL A 60 -0.44 10.07 -4.56
N LEU A 61 0.24 8.98 -4.24
CA LEU A 61 1.70 8.91 -4.23
C LEU A 61 2.18 8.15 -5.48
N ASP A 62 3.05 8.79 -6.25
CA ASP A 62 3.83 8.13 -7.29
C ASP A 62 5.10 7.53 -6.67
N ALA A 63 5.27 6.22 -6.87
CA ALA A 63 6.33 5.43 -6.27
C ALA A 63 6.67 4.23 -7.17
N ASP A 64 7.87 3.69 -7.00
CA ASP A 64 8.28 2.44 -7.62
C ASP A 64 7.35 1.27 -7.24
N PRO A 65 7.22 0.25 -8.10
CA PRO A 65 6.53 -0.98 -7.74
C PRO A 65 7.22 -1.67 -6.56
N ILE A 66 6.44 -2.50 -5.86
CA ILE A 66 6.95 -3.41 -4.84
C ILE A 66 7.46 -4.66 -5.54
N ASP A 67 8.74 -4.95 -5.34
CA ASP A 67 9.38 -6.15 -5.87
C ASP A 67 9.00 -7.37 -5.03
N LEU A 68 8.63 -8.45 -5.71
CA LEU A 68 8.39 -9.75 -5.08
C LEU A 68 9.67 -10.58 -5.12
N GLU A 69 10.03 -11.15 -3.97
CA GLU A 69 11.06 -12.17 -3.91
C GLU A 69 10.50 -13.52 -4.37
N ILE A 70 11.32 -14.30 -5.07
CA ILE A 70 10.96 -15.65 -5.48
C ILE A 70 11.21 -16.56 -4.27
N VAL A 71 10.28 -17.49 -3.99
CA VAL A 71 10.39 -18.40 -2.84
C VAL A 71 11.73 -19.14 -2.81
N ASP A 72 12.25 -19.54 -3.96
CA ASP A 72 13.52 -20.26 -4.09
C ASP A 72 14.75 -19.44 -3.65
N SER A 73 14.64 -18.11 -3.58
CA SER A 73 15.71 -17.24 -3.07
C SER A 73 15.65 -16.99 -1.56
N LEU A 74 14.61 -17.49 -0.88
CA LEU A 74 14.47 -17.28 0.56
C LEU A 74 15.52 -18.08 1.34
N PRO A 75 16.18 -17.47 2.35
CA PRO A 75 17.13 -18.19 3.18
C PRO A 75 16.43 -19.31 3.96
N ILE A 76 17.12 -20.45 4.09
CA ILE A 76 16.68 -21.51 4.99
C ILE A 76 16.73 -20.94 6.41
N LEU A 77 15.58 -20.89 7.07
CA LEU A 77 15.46 -20.37 8.43
C LEU A 77 16.19 -21.29 9.40
N ASP A 78 17.20 -20.77 10.11
CA ASP A 78 17.85 -21.46 11.23
C ASP A 78 16.92 -21.46 12.44
N ILE A 79 16.17 -22.56 12.62
CA ILE A 79 15.25 -22.73 13.75
C ILE A 79 16.08 -23.09 14.98
N GLN A 80 16.68 -22.08 15.61
CA GLN A 80 17.37 -22.27 16.89
C GLN A 80 16.38 -22.63 17.99
N LYS A 81 16.78 -23.56 18.86
CA LYS A 81 15.99 -23.98 20.02
C LYS A 81 15.74 -22.78 20.95
N GLY A 82 14.48 -22.38 21.10
CA GLY A 82 14.05 -21.32 22.02
C GLY A 82 13.34 -20.14 21.36
N ASN A 83 13.43 -20.00 20.03
CA ASN A 83 12.68 -19.00 19.29
C ASN A 83 11.30 -19.53 18.85
N ILE A 84 10.34 -18.61 18.70
CA ILE A 84 9.05 -18.91 18.07
C ILE A 84 9.34 -19.36 16.63
N ALA A 85 8.81 -20.52 16.24
CA ALA A 85 8.98 -21.02 14.90
C ALA A 85 8.38 -20.03 13.88
N PRO A 86 9.07 -19.76 12.75
CA PRO A 86 8.55 -18.87 11.72
C PRO A 86 7.25 -19.43 11.14
N ILE A 87 6.23 -18.59 11.04
CA ILE A 87 4.93 -18.95 10.48
C ILE A 87 4.80 -18.29 9.13
N TRP A 88 4.57 -19.10 8.10
CA TRP A 88 4.33 -18.65 6.73
C TRP A 88 2.87 -18.90 6.36
N VAL A 89 2.31 -18.00 5.54
CA VAL A 89 0.96 -18.16 4.97
C VAL A 89 1.08 -18.27 3.46
N ALA A 90 0.60 -19.37 2.88
CA ALA A 90 0.54 -19.55 1.43
C ALA A 90 -0.87 -19.22 0.92
N LEU A 91 -0.95 -18.32 -0.06
CA LEU A 91 -2.18 -17.85 -0.69
C LEU A 91 -2.25 -18.36 -2.13
N ASP A 92 -3.15 -19.29 -2.36
CA ASP A 92 -3.44 -19.83 -3.68
C ASP A 92 -4.64 -19.11 -4.30
N GLN A 93 -4.39 -18.44 -5.43
CA GLN A 93 -5.43 -17.85 -6.30
C GLN A 93 -6.38 -16.87 -5.60
N ILE A 94 -5.84 -15.99 -4.75
CA ILE A 94 -6.61 -14.86 -4.20
C ILE A 94 -6.75 -13.79 -5.29
N VAL A 95 -7.89 -13.83 -6.00
CA VAL A 95 -8.16 -12.98 -7.17
C VAL A 95 -8.66 -11.58 -6.85
N ASP A 96 -9.28 -11.38 -5.70
CA ASP A 96 -9.79 -10.06 -5.29
C ASP A 96 -8.70 -9.26 -4.55
N PRO A 97 -8.27 -8.10 -5.06
CA PRO A 97 -7.25 -7.28 -4.40
C PRO A 97 -7.66 -6.75 -3.02
N GLN A 98 -8.97 -6.60 -2.74
CA GLN A 98 -9.41 -6.18 -1.40
C GLN A 98 -9.20 -7.30 -0.39
N ASN A 99 -9.60 -8.53 -0.72
CA ASN A 99 -9.31 -9.71 0.09
C ASN A 99 -7.81 -9.93 0.27
N LEU A 100 -7.01 -9.82 -0.78
CA LEU A 100 -5.55 -9.95 -0.67
C LEU A 100 -4.99 -8.93 0.32
N GLY A 101 -5.35 -7.64 0.19
CA GLY A 101 -4.89 -6.62 1.12
C GLY A 101 -5.35 -6.86 2.57
N ALA A 102 -6.59 -7.30 2.78
CA ALA A 102 -7.10 -7.61 4.11
C ALA A 102 -6.36 -8.77 4.79
N ILE A 103 -5.98 -9.79 4.00
CA ILE A 103 -5.16 -10.91 4.49
C ILE A 103 -3.77 -10.42 4.88
N LEU A 104 -3.08 -9.67 4.01
CA LEU A 104 -1.75 -9.12 4.30
C LEU A 104 -1.75 -8.26 5.58
N ARG A 105 -2.78 -7.43 5.76
CA ARG A 105 -2.98 -6.64 6.98
C ARG A 105 -3.10 -7.51 8.21
N SER A 106 -3.84 -8.61 8.11
CA SER A 106 -4.05 -9.56 9.21
C SER A 106 -2.75 -10.30 9.54
N CYS A 107 -2.04 -10.78 8.52
CA CYS A 107 -0.75 -11.44 8.68
C CYS A 107 0.26 -10.54 9.39
N SER A 108 0.35 -9.26 8.99
CA SER A 108 1.21 -8.28 9.65
C SER A 108 0.84 -8.06 11.12
N PHE A 109 -0.46 -7.96 11.43
CA PHE A 109 -0.94 -7.82 12.81
C PHE A 109 -0.61 -9.03 13.70
N PHE A 110 -0.70 -10.24 13.16
CA PHE A 110 -0.42 -11.48 13.91
C PHE A 110 1.07 -11.85 13.96
N GLY A 111 1.96 -11.05 13.37
CA GLY A 111 3.41 -11.33 13.37
C GLY A 111 3.78 -12.55 12.52
N ILE A 112 3.04 -12.79 11.43
CA ILE A 112 3.38 -13.80 10.43
C ILE A 112 4.74 -13.45 9.81
N THR A 113 5.59 -14.45 9.61
CA THR A 113 6.96 -14.28 9.09
C THR A 113 6.96 -13.80 7.65
N GLY A 114 6.06 -14.36 6.83
CA GLY A 114 5.87 -13.92 5.46
C GLY A 114 4.68 -14.59 4.77
N VAL A 115 4.33 -14.06 3.60
CA VAL A 115 3.19 -14.48 2.80
C VAL A 115 3.66 -14.87 1.40
N VAL A 116 3.44 -16.14 1.05
CA VAL A 116 3.71 -16.63 -0.31
C VAL A 116 2.45 -16.50 -1.14
N ILE A 117 2.53 -15.85 -2.29
CA ILE A 117 1.41 -15.70 -3.23
C ILE A 117 1.71 -16.43 -4.55
N CYS A 118 0.68 -16.97 -5.20
CA CYS A 118 0.85 -17.46 -6.56
C CYS A 118 1.14 -16.30 -7.53
N GLY A 119 2.25 -16.40 -8.28
CA GLY A 119 2.61 -15.40 -9.30
C GLY A 119 1.69 -15.38 -10.53
N ARG A 120 0.78 -16.35 -10.65
CA ARG A 120 -0.29 -16.39 -11.67
C ARG A 120 -1.61 -16.62 -10.98
N ASN A 121 -2.69 -16.17 -11.62
CA ASN A 121 -4.07 -16.39 -11.17
C ASN A 121 -4.42 -15.78 -9.79
N SER A 122 -3.57 -14.92 -9.25
CA SER A 122 -3.84 -14.08 -8.07
C SER A 122 -3.92 -12.60 -8.47
N ALA A 123 -4.52 -11.79 -7.61
CA ALA A 123 -4.49 -10.33 -7.74
C ALA A 123 -3.03 -9.84 -7.73
N PRO A 124 -2.65 -8.92 -8.64
CA PRO A 124 -1.34 -8.30 -8.58
C PRO A 124 -1.24 -7.39 -7.35
N LEU A 125 -0.01 -7.14 -6.88
CA LEU A 125 0.29 -6.11 -5.89
C LEU A 125 0.01 -4.72 -6.46
N SER A 126 -1.27 -4.35 -6.46
CA SER A 126 -1.80 -3.15 -7.08
C SER A 126 -2.04 -2.04 -6.05
N PRO A 127 -2.26 -0.78 -6.47
CA PRO A 127 -2.65 0.30 -5.56
C PRO A 127 -3.87 -0.03 -4.69
N THR A 128 -4.78 -0.89 -5.19
CA THR A 128 -5.92 -1.39 -4.42
C THR A 128 -5.48 -2.29 -3.26
N VAL A 129 -4.54 -3.20 -3.49
CA VAL A 129 -3.96 -4.06 -2.45
C VAL A 129 -3.21 -3.22 -1.43
N ALA A 130 -2.38 -2.27 -1.90
CA ALA A 130 -1.64 -1.35 -1.03
C ALA A 130 -2.59 -0.59 -0.11
N LYS A 131 -3.67 -0.02 -0.65
CA LYS A 131 -4.69 0.69 0.13
C LYS A 131 -5.42 -0.22 1.13
N ALA A 132 -5.86 -1.40 0.69
CA ALA A 132 -6.59 -2.34 1.54
C ALA A 132 -5.71 -2.92 2.67
N SER A 133 -4.41 -3.05 2.45
CA SER A 133 -3.44 -3.56 3.43
C SER A 133 -3.12 -2.59 4.57
N CYS A 134 -3.52 -1.32 4.46
CA CYS A 134 -3.18 -0.27 5.42
C CYS A 134 -1.66 -0.14 5.69
N GLY A 135 -0.86 -0.29 4.63
CA GLY A 135 0.60 -0.19 4.70
C GLY A 135 1.31 -1.50 5.02
N ALA A 136 0.58 -2.56 5.42
CA ALA A 136 1.20 -3.86 5.71
C ALA A 136 1.98 -4.43 4.52
N LEU A 137 1.56 -4.12 3.29
CA LEU A 137 2.23 -4.55 2.07
C LEU A 137 3.69 -4.06 1.98
N GLU A 138 4.05 -2.96 2.66
CA GLU A 138 5.42 -2.40 2.65
C GLU A 138 6.35 -3.07 3.68
N PHE A 139 5.79 -3.85 4.62
CA PHE A 139 6.53 -4.35 5.79
C PHE A 139 6.54 -5.87 5.92
N ILE A 140 5.59 -6.56 5.29
CA ILE A 140 5.50 -8.01 5.35
C ILE A 140 6.36 -8.62 4.23
N ASN A 141 7.11 -9.67 4.59
CA ASN A 141 7.87 -10.47 3.63
C ASN A 141 6.98 -11.46 2.86
#